data_AF-A0A661BAB9-F1
#
_entry.id   AF-A0A661BAB9-F1
#
_cell.length_a   1.000
_cell.length_b   1.000
_cell.length_c   1.000
_cell.angle_alpha   90.00
_cell.angle_beta   90.00
_cell.angle_gamma   90.00
#
_symmetry.space_group_name_H-M   'P 1'
#
loop_
_entity.id
_entity.type
_entity.pdbx_description
1 polymer ?
#
loop_
_entity_poly.entity_id
_entity_poly.type
_entity_poly.pdbx_seq_one_letter_code
_entity_poly.pdbx_strand_id
1 'polypeptide(L)'
;MLKKITILTLLFVSTLFGQFRGLGFIPKSFPESMVKQQLPPSYRTADLPAQFDWRNVDGINYITSVKVQGSCGSCWAFAGVAQFESAIRIHSNYPLLPLDFSEQELVSCHPDYAGCEGGNFPIDYFEQIGITDEDCFPYDTNQTIANYLHCENICSDAYARRDYRLEVDIVNTNFNVENIKQAVYHCPMFLGINALRSLAELGPTDEDSVWIPDTTDPTETSVGGHAMLCVGWNDNQQCLIFKNSWGTQHGDSGFVKISYRCFDLDFPKHIWLYPDTYDTYIFPVQKIEAKLVKNWDYEDITVKSETTYLSISAEDTIEIISPKFFQQNSEWYMVESWSWMKDLIDTTLFENGNGNTLSVVFDAPMEITFFCSGTTAVATEPLSNDNIVAYPNPFTINAQKITISFYLSESGIVNVKIFDVGYNLVNSLIIGEEYNIGSVNVLWDGKNQNDEFVEPGVYFVVIESTSGEKGITKIVARKQW
;
A
#
# COMPACT_ATOMS: atom_id res chain seq x y z
N MET A 1 39.50 39.82 -2.97
CA MET A 1 38.81 38.74 -2.24
C MET A 1 39.19 37.41 -2.88
N LEU A 2 39.96 36.56 -2.21
CA LEU A 2 40.09 35.15 -2.63
C LEU A 2 38.99 34.38 -1.89
N LYS A 3 37.99 33.85 -2.61
CA LYS A 3 37.17 32.77 -2.08
C LYS A 3 38.01 31.49 -2.15
N LYS A 4 38.18 30.79 -1.02
CA LYS A 4 38.78 29.45 -1.01
C LYS A 4 37.88 28.52 -1.83
N ILE A 5 38.42 27.92 -2.89
CA ILE A 5 37.80 26.77 -3.53
C ILE A 5 38.24 25.56 -2.71
N THR A 6 37.35 25.03 -1.87
CA THR A 6 37.57 23.75 -1.19
C THR A 6 37.34 22.66 -2.22
N ILE A 7 38.42 22.12 -2.78
CA ILE A 7 38.34 20.94 -3.66
C ILE A 7 38.03 19.75 -2.76
N LEU A 8 36.78 19.28 -2.80
CA LEU A 8 36.36 18.07 -2.12
C LEU A 8 36.92 16.89 -2.91
N THR A 9 37.94 16.22 -2.36
CA THR A 9 38.58 15.08 -3.03
C THR A 9 37.72 13.83 -2.85
N LEU A 10 36.89 13.50 -3.84
CA LEU A 10 36.16 12.23 -3.90
C LEU A 10 37.16 11.07 -3.87
N LEU A 11 37.17 10.31 -2.78
CA LEU A 11 38.03 9.15 -2.57
C LEU A 11 37.37 7.91 -3.19
N PHE A 12 37.88 7.48 -4.34
CA PHE A 12 37.45 6.25 -5.00
C PHE A 12 38.01 5.02 -4.25
N VAL A 13 37.13 4.17 -3.72
CA VAL A 13 37.51 2.87 -3.14
C VAL A 13 37.37 1.78 -4.20
N SER A 14 38.49 1.25 -4.66
CA SER A 14 38.51 0.06 -5.53
C SER A 14 38.52 -1.20 -4.67
N THR A 15 37.38 -1.89 -4.57
CA THR A 15 37.32 -3.19 -3.88
C THR A 15 38.06 -4.28 -4.67
N LEU A 16 38.53 -5.32 -3.96
CA LEU A 16 39.17 -6.51 -4.55
C LEU A 16 38.31 -7.30 -5.57
N PHE A 17 37.01 -6.95 -5.69
CA PHE A 17 36.05 -7.56 -6.61
C PHE A 17 35.59 -6.63 -7.76
N GLY A 18 36.17 -5.43 -7.89
CA GLY A 18 36.00 -4.58 -9.08
C GLY A 18 34.64 -3.88 -9.24
N GLN A 19 33.72 -3.99 -8.26
CA GLN A 19 32.53 -3.14 -8.21
C GLN A 19 32.83 -1.81 -7.54
N PHE A 20 32.56 -0.72 -8.26
CA PHE A 20 32.58 0.65 -7.76
C PHE A 20 31.29 0.92 -6.96
N ARG A 21 31.43 1.54 -5.78
CA ARG A 21 30.32 1.90 -4.90
C ARG A 21 30.35 3.40 -4.66
N GLY A 22 29.27 4.09 -5.01
CA GLY A 22 29.14 5.53 -4.77
C GLY A 22 28.80 5.83 -3.31
N LEU A 23 29.39 6.90 -2.78
CA LEU A 23 29.09 7.45 -1.46
C LEU A 23 28.59 8.88 -1.67
N GLY A 24 27.44 9.22 -1.08
CA GLY A 24 26.80 10.50 -1.31
C GLY A 24 25.73 10.85 -0.28
N PHE A 25 25.83 10.34 0.94
CA PHE A 25 25.11 10.98 2.03
C PHE A 25 25.82 12.29 2.37
N ILE A 26 25.13 13.42 2.16
CA ILE A 26 25.60 14.77 2.48
C ILE A 26 24.87 15.20 3.76
N PRO A 27 25.53 15.21 4.93
CA PRO A 27 24.85 15.54 6.16
C PRO A 27 24.49 17.03 6.23
N LYS A 28 23.25 17.32 6.61
CA LYS A 28 22.70 18.67 6.77
C LYS A 28 21.66 18.65 7.90
N SER A 29 21.80 19.53 8.90
CA SER A 29 20.75 19.67 9.92
C SER A 29 19.47 20.22 9.32
N PHE A 30 18.32 19.74 9.80
CA PHE A 30 17.02 20.35 9.51
C PHE A 30 16.87 21.66 10.32
N PRO A 31 16.00 22.59 9.86
CA PRO A 31 15.70 23.79 10.64
C PRO A 31 15.23 23.44 12.05
N GLU A 32 15.73 24.14 13.08
CA GLU A 32 15.37 23.89 14.49
C GLU A 32 13.85 23.91 14.73
N SER A 33 13.08 24.63 13.92
CA SER A 33 11.62 24.67 13.97
C SER A 33 10.92 23.37 13.58
N MET A 34 11.59 22.49 12.83
CA MET A 34 11.08 21.15 12.47
C MET A 34 11.54 20.08 13.48
N VAL A 35 12.67 20.31 14.16
CA VAL A 35 13.32 19.32 15.03
C VAL A 35 12.74 19.36 16.44
N LYS A 36 12.01 18.30 16.81
CA LYS A 36 11.66 18.01 18.21
C LYS A 36 12.88 17.46 18.93
N GLN A 37 13.14 17.96 20.15
CA GLN A 37 14.27 17.53 20.98
C GLN A 37 14.08 16.14 21.63
N GLN A 38 12.91 15.52 21.46
CA GLN A 38 12.47 14.38 22.24
C GLN A 38 11.34 13.66 21.51
N LEU A 39 11.35 12.32 21.51
CA LEU A 39 10.29 11.49 20.90
C LEU A 39 8.92 11.86 21.47
N PRO A 40 7.82 11.87 20.69
CA PRO A 40 6.49 12.06 21.27
C PRO A 40 6.19 10.93 22.28
N PRO A 41 5.37 11.16 23.32
CA PRO A 41 5.14 10.16 24.36
C PRO A 41 4.60 8.80 23.88
N SER A 42 3.80 8.77 22.80
CA SER A 42 3.34 7.52 22.18
C SER A 42 4.46 6.69 21.56
N TYR A 43 5.58 7.32 21.19
CA TYR A 43 6.77 6.68 20.64
C TYR A 43 7.82 6.30 21.69
N ARG A 44 7.43 6.25 22.98
CA ARG A 44 8.32 5.86 24.09
C ARG A 44 7.71 4.68 24.84
N THR A 45 8.13 3.46 24.51
CA THR A 45 7.82 2.29 25.33
C THR A 45 8.82 2.17 26.49
N ALA A 46 8.36 1.78 27.67
CA ALA A 46 9.23 1.53 28.81
C ALA A 46 10.03 0.23 28.64
N ASP A 47 9.47 -0.75 27.94
CA ASP A 47 9.98 -2.10 27.79
C ASP A 47 10.17 -2.43 26.31
N LEU A 48 11.37 -2.16 25.79
CA LEU A 48 11.81 -2.65 24.48
C LEU A 48 12.28 -4.11 24.61
N PRO A 49 12.05 -4.98 23.60
CA PRO A 49 12.63 -6.31 23.59
C PRO A 49 14.15 -6.26 23.43
N ALA A 50 14.87 -7.22 24.02
CA ALA A 50 16.33 -7.30 23.93
C ALA A 50 16.86 -7.57 22.50
N GLN A 51 15.99 -8.06 21.61
CA GLN A 51 16.28 -8.24 20.19
C GLN A 51 15.02 -7.89 19.40
N PHE A 52 15.18 -7.25 18.25
CA PHE A 52 14.10 -6.89 17.36
C PHE A 52 14.62 -6.77 15.94
N ASP A 53 13.84 -7.20 14.96
CA ASP A 53 14.20 -7.14 13.56
C ASP A 53 12.94 -7.07 12.70
N TRP A 54 12.75 -5.97 11.98
CA TRP A 54 11.60 -5.82 11.06
C TRP A 54 11.58 -6.85 9.92
N ARG A 55 12.67 -7.59 9.72
CA ARG A 55 12.71 -8.74 8.81
C ARG A 55 12.01 -9.98 9.36
N ASN A 56 11.72 -10.01 10.67
CA ASN A 56 11.09 -11.13 11.36
C ASN A 56 10.40 -10.66 12.65
N VAL A 57 9.25 -10.00 12.51
CA VAL A 57 8.31 -9.75 13.62
C VAL A 57 7.29 -10.89 13.62
N ASP A 58 7.36 -11.81 14.58
CA ASP A 58 6.48 -12.99 14.68
C ASP A 58 6.38 -13.85 13.39
N GLY A 59 7.50 -13.98 12.65
CA GLY A 59 7.59 -14.71 11.38
C GLY A 59 7.36 -13.86 10.14
N ILE A 60 7.10 -12.56 10.30
CA ILE A 60 6.69 -11.64 9.25
C ILE A 60 7.83 -10.67 8.88
N ASN A 61 8.08 -10.50 7.57
CA ASN A 61 9.07 -9.56 7.03
C ASN A 61 8.40 -8.29 6.47
N TYR A 62 8.67 -7.14 7.08
CA TYR A 62 8.21 -5.83 6.61
C TYR A 62 9.21 -5.13 5.67
N ILE A 63 10.44 -5.63 5.55
CA ILE A 63 11.51 -5.00 4.77
C ILE A 63 11.52 -5.49 3.31
N THR A 64 11.55 -4.55 2.36
CA THR A 64 11.71 -4.84 0.92
C THR A 64 13.08 -5.42 0.59
N SER A 65 13.22 -6.03 -0.57
CA SER A 65 14.47 -6.65 -1.04
C SER A 65 15.67 -5.69 -1.06
N VAL A 66 16.87 -6.24 -0.91
CA VAL A 66 18.12 -5.48 -1.04
C VAL A 66 18.35 -5.09 -2.51
N LYS A 67 18.56 -3.80 -2.76
CA LYS A 67 18.85 -3.22 -4.09
C LYS A 67 20.35 -2.89 -4.25
N VAL A 68 20.74 -2.42 -5.45
CA VAL A 68 22.13 -2.09 -5.83
C VAL A 68 22.21 -0.68 -6.40
N GLN A 69 22.81 0.25 -5.67
CA GLN A 69 22.98 1.65 -6.12
C GLN A 69 24.07 1.83 -7.20
N GLY A 70 25.01 0.89 -7.32
CA GLY A 70 26.16 0.99 -8.22
C GLY A 70 27.14 2.13 -7.87
N SER A 71 27.70 2.75 -8.91
CA SER A 71 28.72 3.82 -8.78
C SER A 71 28.17 5.22 -8.44
N CYS A 72 26.86 5.41 -8.51
CA CYS A 72 26.19 6.66 -8.15
C CYS A 72 26.17 6.86 -6.62
N GLY A 73 26.40 8.09 -6.14
CA GLY A 73 26.30 8.49 -4.72
C GLY A 73 24.86 8.58 -4.20
N SER A 74 23.99 7.67 -4.62
CA SER A 74 22.54 7.67 -4.37
C SER A 74 22.11 6.94 -3.09
N CYS A 75 23.04 6.54 -2.21
CA CYS A 75 22.71 5.84 -0.96
C CYS A 75 21.64 6.57 -0.10
N TRP A 76 21.58 7.89 -0.19
CA TRP A 76 20.55 8.72 0.45
C TRP A 76 19.15 8.46 -0.11
N ALA A 77 19.01 8.24 -1.42
CA ALA A 77 17.76 7.88 -2.07
C ALA A 77 17.37 6.44 -1.69
N PHE A 78 18.28 5.47 -1.81
CA PHE A 78 18.01 4.07 -1.44
C PHE A 78 17.60 3.88 0.03
N ALA A 79 18.30 4.52 0.97
CA ALA A 79 17.92 4.45 2.38
C ALA A 79 16.60 5.19 2.66
N GLY A 80 16.34 6.30 1.95
CA GLY A 80 15.08 7.05 2.05
C GLY A 80 13.88 6.24 1.53
N VAL A 81 13.99 5.68 0.32
CA VAL A 81 12.96 4.83 -0.30
C VAL A 81 12.74 3.57 0.52
N ALA A 82 13.80 2.89 0.97
CA ALA A 82 13.64 1.71 1.82
C ALA A 82 12.94 2.05 3.15
N GLN A 83 13.13 3.25 3.72
CA GLN A 83 12.32 3.72 4.86
C GLN A 83 10.87 3.95 4.43
N PHE A 84 10.63 4.63 3.32
CA PHE A 84 9.30 4.95 2.81
C PHE A 84 8.45 3.69 2.54
N GLU A 85 9.04 2.70 1.87
CA GLU A 85 8.45 1.37 1.64
C GLU A 85 8.13 0.65 2.96
N SER A 86 9.08 0.62 3.90
CA SER A 86 8.90 -0.05 5.18
C SER A 86 7.84 0.63 6.04
N ALA A 87 7.83 1.96 6.08
CA ALA A 87 6.81 2.77 6.73
C ALA A 87 5.41 2.43 6.23
N ILE A 88 5.21 2.39 4.91
CA ILE A 88 3.93 2.00 4.31
C ILE A 88 3.55 0.60 4.76
N ARG A 89 4.43 -0.38 4.59
CA ARG A 89 4.16 -1.78 4.99
C ARG A 89 3.78 -1.92 6.47
N ILE A 90 4.45 -1.20 7.36
CA ILE A 90 4.23 -1.27 8.82
C ILE A 90 2.95 -0.56 9.24
N HIS A 91 2.81 0.74 8.94
CA HIS A 91 1.71 1.55 9.46
C HIS A 91 0.36 1.24 8.79
N SER A 92 0.38 0.57 7.65
CA SER A 92 -0.83 0.04 7.03
C SER A 92 -1.07 -1.45 7.31
N ASN A 93 -0.07 -2.17 7.84
CA ASN A 93 -0.10 -3.58 8.25
C ASN A 93 0.06 -4.65 7.13
N TYR A 94 0.48 -4.34 5.89
CA TYR A 94 0.99 -5.35 4.92
C TYR A 94 2.49 -5.43 5.07
N PRO A 95 3.03 -6.51 5.63
CA PRO A 95 4.37 -6.94 5.26
C PRO A 95 4.54 -7.24 3.76
N LEU A 96 3.48 -7.72 3.07
CA LEU A 96 3.59 -8.30 1.73
C LEU A 96 3.27 -7.36 0.55
N LEU A 97 3.06 -6.05 0.76
CA LEU A 97 2.84 -5.14 -0.37
C LEU A 97 4.03 -5.22 -1.35
N PRO A 98 3.78 -5.37 -2.67
CA PRO A 98 4.82 -5.34 -3.69
C PRO A 98 5.25 -3.89 -3.98
N LEU A 99 5.71 -3.18 -2.94
CA LEU A 99 6.29 -1.85 -3.08
C LEU A 99 7.67 -1.98 -3.70
N ASP A 100 7.87 -1.25 -4.78
CA ASP A 100 9.15 -1.02 -5.43
C ASP A 100 9.11 0.41 -5.98
N PHE A 101 9.53 1.39 -5.16
CA PHE A 101 9.52 2.81 -5.56
C PHE A 101 10.84 3.22 -6.20
N SER A 102 10.76 4.20 -7.09
CA SER A 102 11.87 4.67 -7.90
C SER A 102 12.88 5.50 -7.08
N GLU A 103 14.03 4.90 -6.73
CA GLU A 103 15.17 5.69 -6.27
C GLU A 103 15.64 6.71 -7.33
N GLN A 104 15.40 6.41 -8.61
CA GLN A 104 15.78 7.28 -9.72
C GLN A 104 15.02 8.61 -9.70
N GLU A 105 13.73 8.62 -9.34
CA GLU A 105 12.96 9.87 -9.23
C GLU A 105 13.62 10.83 -8.23
N LEU A 106 14.03 10.35 -7.06
CA LEU A 106 14.75 11.19 -6.09
C LEU A 106 16.11 11.65 -6.65
N VAL A 107 16.91 10.74 -7.20
CA VAL A 107 18.23 11.06 -7.78
C VAL A 107 18.15 12.10 -8.89
N SER A 108 17.11 12.06 -9.71
CA SER A 108 16.96 12.88 -10.91
C SER A 108 16.13 14.13 -10.72
N CYS A 109 15.12 14.12 -9.83
CA CYS A 109 14.10 15.16 -9.70
C CYS A 109 14.11 15.93 -8.38
N HIS A 110 14.89 15.55 -7.36
CA HIS A 110 14.92 16.30 -6.10
C HIS A 110 15.59 17.67 -6.30
N PRO A 111 14.89 18.81 -6.08
CA PRO A 111 15.37 20.12 -6.52
C PRO A 111 16.60 20.62 -5.74
N ASP A 112 16.70 20.24 -4.46
CA ASP A 112 17.72 20.72 -3.52
C ASP A 112 18.92 19.75 -3.33
N TYR A 113 18.91 18.58 -3.96
CA TYR A 113 19.98 17.57 -3.86
C TYR A 113 20.65 17.33 -5.21
N ALA A 114 21.88 16.80 -5.18
CA ALA A 114 22.78 16.76 -6.34
C ALA A 114 22.86 15.35 -6.98
N GLY A 115 21.77 14.59 -6.91
CA GLY A 115 21.67 13.25 -7.48
C GLY A 115 22.81 12.32 -7.04
N CYS A 116 23.65 11.91 -7.99
CA CYS A 116 24.82 11.07 -7.74
C CYS A 116 26.00 11.76 -7.04
N GLU A 117 26.02 13.09 -6.92
CA GLU A 117 26.99 13.79 -6.05
C GLU A 117 26.54 13.76 -4.58
N GLY A 118 25.24 13.54 -4.34
CA GLY A 118 24.69 13.22 -3.03
C GLY A 118 23.51 14.06 -2.58
N GLY A 119 22.99 13.71 -1.40
CA GLY A 119 21.79 14.27 -0.80
C GLY A 119 21.61 13.82 0.66
N ASN A 120 20.49 14.21 1.27
CA ASN A 120 20.10 13.85 2.63
C ASN A 120 18.71 13.18 2.59
N PHE A 121 18.11 12.87 3.74
CA PHE A 121 16.75 12.32 3.79
C PHE A 121 15.74 13.27 3.10
N PRO A 122 15.00 12.83 2.08
CA PRO A 122 14.13 13.68 1.26
C PRO A 122 12.71 13.80 1.84
N ILE A 123 12.63 14.26 3.09
CA ILE A 123 11.37 14.41 3.84
C ILE A 123 10.32 15.23 3.07
N ASP A 124 10.73 16.35 2.49
CA ASP A 124 9.85 17.27 1.76
C ASP A 124 9.26 16.62 0.50
N TYR A 125 10.01 15.74 -0.15
CA TYR A 125 9.52 14.94 -1.26
C TYR A 125 8.45 13.94 -0.80
N PHE A 126 8.71 13.22 0.30
CA PHE A 126 7.77 12.22 0.85
C PHE A 126 6.48 12.83 1.43
N GLU A 127 6.57 14.01 2.04
CA GLU A 127 5.43 14.73 2.62
C GLU A 127 4.57 15.41 1.55
N GLN A 128 5.18 16.21 0.67
CA GLN A 128 4.45 17.17 -0.17
C GLN A 128 4.12 16.60 -1.55
N ILE A 129 4.95 15.69 -2.05
CA ILE A 129 4.94 15.22 -3.43
C ILE A 129 4.45 13.77 -3.49
N GLY A 130 5.03 12.89 -2.68
CA GLY A 130 5.00 11.43 -2.86
C GLY A 130 6.05 10.99 -3.88
N ILE A 131 6.22 9.68 -4.06
CA ILE A 131 7.17 9.07 -4.99
C ILE A 131 6.47 8.04 -5.89
N THR A 132 6.96 7.87 -7.12
CA THR A 132 6.46 6.93 -8.13
C THR A 132 7.15 5.56 -7.99
N ASP A 133 6.52 4.54 -8.55
CA ASP A 133 7.03 3.19 -8.81
C ASP A 133 8.31 3.14 -9.66
N GLU A 134 9.13 2.12 -9.42
CA GLU A 134 10.35 1.80 -10.19
C GLU A 134 10.03 1.55 -11.69
N ASP A 135 8.86 0.97 -12.03
CA ASP A 135 8.43 0.76 -13.42
C ASP A 135 8.22 2.08 -14.19
N CYS A 136 7.87 3.18 -13.51
CA CYS A 136 7.75 4.51 -14.12
C CYS A 136 9.12 5.15 -14.41
N PHE A 137 10.10 4.94 -13.54
CA PHE A 137 11.44 5.50 -13.72
C PHE A 137 12.50 4.54 -13.19
N PRO A 138 12.89 3.53 -13.99
CA PRO A 138 13.82 2.50 -13.54
C PRO A 138 15.22 3.05 -13.25
N TYR A 139 15.85 2.50 -12.21
CA TYR A 139 17.17 2.90 -11.76
C TYR A 139 18.30 2.37 -12.64
N ASP A 140 19.10 3.26 -13.25
CA ASP A 140 20.30 2.83 -13.97
C ASP A 140 21.46 2.54 -13.01
N THR A 141 21.65 1.26 -12.69
CA THR A 141 22.77 0.76 -11.86
C THR A 141 24.17 1.10 -12.40
N ASN A 142 24.30 1.46 -13.69
CA ASN A 142 25.58 1.83 -14.32
C ASN A 142 25.84 3.35 -14.30
N GLN A 143 24.92 4.14 -13.76
CA GLN A 143 25.04 5.59 -13.79
C GLN A 143 26.12 6.13 -12.84
N THR A 144 26.58 7.33 -13.16
CA THR A 144 27.58 8.08 -12.42
C THR A 144 27.20 9.56 -12.39
N ILE A 145 27.96 10.37 -11.63
CA ILE A 145 27.86 11.84 -11.62
C ILE A 145 27.86 12.45 -13.04
N ALA A 146 28.52 11.80 -14.02
CA ALA A 146 28.64 12.32 -15.38
C ALA A 146 27.47 11.97 -16.33
N ASN A 147 26.59 11.03 -15.97
CA ASN A 147 25.63 10.45 -16.91
C ASN A 147 24.33 9.90 -16.27
N TYR A 148 23.98 10.31 -15.05
CA TYR A 148 22.71 9.93 -14.44
C TYR A 148 21.51 10.52 -15.19
N LEU A 149 20.40 9.78 -15.20
CA LEU A 149 19.20 10.14 -15.96
C LEU A 149 18.66 11.50 -15.48
N HIS A 150 18.11 12.30 -16.39
CA HIS A 150 17.54 13.60 -16.06
C HIS A 150 16.05 13.45 -15.69
N CYS A 151 15.50 14.35 -14.86
CA CYS A 151 14.09 14.26 -14.45
C CYS A 151 13.10 14.23 -15.63
N GLU A 152 13.45 14.86 -16.75
CA GLU A 152 12.66 14.84 -17.99
C GLU A 152 12.49 13.45 -18.63
N ASN A 153 13.23 12.42 -18.15
CA ASN A 153 13.09 11.04 -18.57
C ASN A 153 12.05 10.23 -17.77
N ILE A 154 11.44 10.80 -16.72
CA ILE A 154 10.38 10.17 -15.92
C ILE A 154 9.15 9.84 -16.78
N CYS A 155 8.39 8.79 -16.45
CA CYS A 155 7.16 8.48 -17.19
C CYS A 155 6.16 9.64 -17.18
N SER A 156 5.43 9.83 -18.29
CA SER A 156 4.49 10.96 -18.47
C SER A 156 3.35 10.99 -17.45
N ASP A 157 3.04 9.84 -16.86
CA ASP A 157 1.98 9.60 -15.90
C ASP A 157 2.49 9.48 -14.45
N ALA A 158 3.75 9.81 -14.15
CA ALA A 158 4.35 9.68 -12.81
C ALA A 158 3.51 10.31 -11.69
N TYR A 159 3.01 11.53 -11.89
CA TYR A 159 2.13 12.20 -10.92
C TYR A 159 0.83 11.40 -10.64
N ALA A 160 0.37 10.61 -11.62
CA ALA A 160 -0.78 9.73 -11.47
C ALA A 160 -0.47 8.42 -10.73
N ARG A 161 0.80 8.05 -10.53
CA ARG A 161 1.24 6.83 -9.79
C ARG A 161 1.82 7.09 -8.40
N ARG A 162 1.90 8.36 -7.97
CA ARG A 162 2.30 8.73 -6.61
C ARG A 162 1.18 8.42 -5.62
N ASP A 163 1.12 7.16 -5.20
CA ASP A 163 -0.01 6.64 -4.43
C ASP A 163 0.09 6.89 -2.92
N TYR A 164 1.27 7.26 -2.43
CA TYR A 164 1.53 7.41 -1.01
C TYR A 164 2.25 8.73 -0.68
N ARG A 165 1.95 9.24 0.51
CA ARG A 165 2.71 10.30 1.19
C ARG A 165 2.84 9.97 2.67
N LEU A 166 3.93 10.40 3.28
CA LEU A 166 4.19 10.20 4.71
C LEU A 166 4.31 11.55 5.39
N GLU A 167 3.48 11.83 6.38
CA GLU A 167 3.69 12.93 7.33
C GLU A 167 4.60 12.41 8.45
N VAL A 168 5.78 13.01 8.63
CA VAL A 168 6.76 12.52 9.59
C VAL A 168 7.21 13.62 10.54
N ASP A 169 7.38 13.27 11.81
CA ASP A 169 8.10 14.16 12.73
C ASP A 169 9.61 14.15 12.44
N ILE A 170 10.33 15.18 12.87
CA ILE A 170 11.80 15.11 12.95
C ILE A 170 12.20 15.13 14.42
N VAL A 171 12.87 14.08 14.91
CA VAL A 171 13.29 13.98 16.32
C VAL A 171 14.78 13.69 16.43
N ASN A 172 15.55 14.51 17.14
CA ASN A 172 16.98 14.24 17.32
C ASN A 172 17.23 13.08 18.31
N THR A 173 17.78 11.95 17.86
CA THR A 173 18.19 10.82 18.72
C THR A 173 19.40 11.16 19.59
N ASN A 174 20.18 12.18 19.22
CA ASN A 174 21.51 12.50 19.74
C ASN A 174 22.53 11.33 19.57
N PHE A 175 22.36 10.50 18.54
CA PHE A 175 23.08 9.23 18.32
C PHE A 175 23.00 8.22 19.48
N ASN A 176 22.08 8.41 20.42
CA ASN A 176 21.94 7.51 21.57
C ASN A 176 21.27 6.19 21.16
N VAL A 177 21.90 5.06 21.47
CA VAL A 177 21.42 3.71 21.10
C VAL A 177 19.99 3.45 21.56
N GLU A 178 19.62 3.82 22.79
CA GLU A 178 18.25 3.59 23.27
C GLU A 178 17.22 4.46 22.53
N ASN A 179 17.53 5.73 22.26
CA ASN A 179 16.67 6.56 21.39
C ASN A 179 16.55 6.00 19.96
N ILE A 180 17.62 5.41 19.42
CA ILE A 180 17.61 4.75 18.10
C ILE A 180 16.77 3.47 18.15
N LYS A 181 16.84 2.66 19.21
CA LYS A 181 15.97 1.48 19.35
C LYS A 181 14.50 1.87 19.46
N GLN A 182 14.17 2.88 20.28
CA GLN A 182 12.81 3.42 20.39
C GLN A 182 12.30 3.84 19.00
N ALA A 183 13.09 4.60 18.25
CA ALA A 183 12.80 4.96 16.86
C ALA A 183 12.50 3.74 15.98
N VAL A 184 13.45 2.82 15.92
CA VAL A 184 13.42 1.64 15.07
C VAL A 184 12.27 0.72 15.43
N TYR A 185 11.85 0.66 16.70
CA TYR A 185 10.71 -0.17 17.13
C TYR A 185 9.36 0.26 16.55
N HIS A 186 9.22 1.53 16.13
CA HIS A 186 8.01 2.03 15.47
C HIS A 186 8.11 1.97 13.95
N CYS A 187 9.27 2.29 13.38
CA CYS A 187 9.54 2.19 11.94
C CYS A 187 11.06 2.12 11.70
N PRO A 188 11.55 1.33 10.71
CA PRO A 188 12.92 1.39 10.26
C PRO A 188 13.36 2.83 9.98
N MET A 189 14.60 3.14 10.36
CA MET A 189 15.06 4.53 10.42
C MET A 189 16.25 4.75 9.49
N PHE A 190 16.13 5.71 8.58
CA PHE A 190 17.25 6.26 7.81
C PHE A 190 18.34 6.73 8.77
N LEU A 191 19.56 6.23 8.58
CA LEU A 191 20.71 6.61 9.40
C LEU A 191 21.91 6.87 8.50
N GLY A 192 22.42 8.09 8.57
CA GLY A 192 23.67 8.51 7.96
C GLY A 192 24.87 8.26 8.87
N ILE A 193 25.97 7.79 8.29
CA ILE A 193 27.28 7.59 8.92
C ILE A 193 28.39 8.19 8.05
N ASN A 194 29.58 8.36 8.63
CA ASN A 194 30.80 8.51 7.82
C ASN A 194 31.41 7.11 7.64
N ALA A 195 31.19 6.50 6.48
CA ALA A 195 31.66 5.15 6.21
C ALA A 195 33.19 5.08 6.23
N LEU A 196 33.71 4.00 6.81
CA LEU A 196 35.12 3.67 6.88
C LEU A 196 35.47 2.62 5.83
N ARG A 197 36.75 2.56 5.46
CA ARG A 197 37.20 1.67 4.38
C ARG A 197 36.89 0.20 4.68
N SER A 198 37.10 -0.30 5.91
CA SER A 198 36.79 -1.70 6.23
C SER A 198 35.31 -2.07 6.07
N LEU A 199 34.37 -1.12 6.28
CA LEU A 199 32.94 -1.30 5.99
C LEU A 199 32.67 -1.33 4.47
N ALA A 200 33.28 -0.42 3.73
CA ALA A 200 33.14 -0.32 2.27
C ALA A 200 33.72 -1.54 1.54
N GLU A 201 34.78 -2.13 2.09
CA GLU A 201 35.48 -3.32 1.57
C GLU A 201 34.94 -4.65 2.13
N LEU A 202 34.02 -4.62 3.10
CA LEU A 202 33.41 -5.82 3.69
C LEU A 202 32.81 -6.70 2.58
N GLY A 203 33.14 -8.00 2.60
CA GLY A 203 32.60 -9.01 1.69
C GLY A 203 31.29 -9.61 2.20
N PRO A 204 30.89 -10.78 1.67
CA PRO A 204 29.86 -11.60 2.29
C PRO A 204 30.27 -12.03 3.71
N THR A 205 29.32 -12.02 4.64
CA THR A 205 29.50 -12.48 6.03
C THR A 205 28.39 -13.44 6.43
N ASP A 206 28.52 -14.07 7.60
CA ASP A 206 27.46 -14.86 8.22
C ASP A 206 26.51 -13.99 9.07
N GLU A 207 25.41 -14.58 9.54
CA GLU A 207 24.40 -13.90 10.36
C GLU A 207 24.93 -13.42 11.72
N ASP A 208 26.00 -14.01 12.25
CA ASP A 208 26.58 -13.67 13.55
C ASP A 208 27.65 -12.56 13.47
N SER A 209 28.07 -12.18 12.26
CA SER A 209 29.12 -11.19 12.02
C SER A 209 28.68 -9.76 12.39
N VAL A 210 29.23 -9.24 13.49
CA VAL A 210 29.11 -7.82 13.88
C VAL A 210 30.35 -7.06 13.45
N TRP A 211 30.16 -6.08 12.56
CA TRP A 211 31.21 -5.17 12.14
C TRP A 211 31.50 -4.11 13.21
N ILE A 212 32.79 -3.81 13.38
CA ILE A 212 33.34 -2.78 14.28
C ILE A 212 34.62 -2.22 13.63
N PRO A 213 34.87 -0.90 13.67
CA PRO A 213 36.12 -0.34 13.15
C PRO A 213 37.32 -0.79 13.97
N ASP A 214 38.43 -1.16 13.30
CA ASP A 214 39.72 -1.28 13.97
C ASP A 214 40.35 0.11 14.15
N THR A 215 40.11 0.71 15.31
CA THR A 215 40.68 2.01 15.68
C THR A 215 42.21 2.00 15.84
N THR A 216 42.86 0.84 15.71
CA THR A 216 44.33 0.70 15.74
C THR A 216 44.96 0.54 14.35
N ASP A 217 44.16 0.24 13.32
CA ASP A 217 44.64 0.20 11.93
C ASP A 217 44.82 1.64 11.41
N PRO A 218 46.05 2.09 11.11
CA PRO A 218 46.29 3.44 10.58
C PRO A 218 45.74 3.63 9.16
N THR A 219 45.29 2.55 8.53
CA THR A 219 44.64 2.58 7.22
C THR A 219 43.11 2.63 7.35
N GLU A 220 42.51 2.50 8.53
CA GLU A 220 41.06 2.65 8.71
C GLU A 220 40.65 4.12 8.59
N THR A 221 40.32 4.53 7.37
CA THR A 221 40.04 5.93 7.00
C THR A 221 38.60 6.11 6.54
N SER A 222 38.07 7.32 6.77
CA SER A 222 36.86 7.83 6.11
C SER A 222 36.96 7.66 4.59
N VAL A 223 35.90 7.13 3.99
CA VAL A 223 35.76 7.03 2.52
C VAL A 223 34.62 7.91 1.98
N GLY A 224 33.70 8.33 2.85
CA GLY A 224 32.62 9.27 2.52
C GLY A 224 31.39 9.09 3.39
N GLY A 225 30.43 10.01 3.26
CA GLY A 225 29.13 9.85 3.89
C GLY A 225 28.33 8.72 3.23
N HIS A 226 27.81 7.80 4.04
CA HIS A 226 26.91 6.73 3.60
C HIS A 226 25.60 6.77 4.37
N ALA A 227 24.49 6.38 3.73
CA ALA A 227 23.19 6.24 4.36
C ALA A 227 22.67 4.81 4.20
N MET A 228 22.08 4.28 5.26
CA MET A 228 21.50 2.94 5.33
C MET A 228 20.19 2.98 6.12
N LEU A 229 19.39 1.93 6.00
CA LEU A 229 18.17 1.79 6.79
C LEU A 229 18.44 0.92 8.02
N CYS A 230 18.28 1.46 9.22
CA CYS A 230 18.32 0.69 10.46
C CYS A 230 17.00 -0.07 10.63
N VAL A 231 17.04 -1.41 10.66
CA VAL A 231 15.85 -2.29 10.66
C VAL A 231 15.66 -3.08 11.96
N GLY A 232 16.62 -3.01 12.88
CA GLY A 232 16.55 -3.79 14.12
C GLY A 232 17.78 -3.65 15.01
N TRP A 233 17.83 -4.45 16.07
CA TRP A 233 18.95 -4.53 17.00
C TRP A 233 19.03 -5.90 17.70
N ASN A 234 20.17 -6.18 18.31
CA ASN A 234 20.38 -7.36 19.14
C ASN A 234 21.30 -7.02 20.33
N ASP A 235 20.76 -7.02 21.54
CA ASP A 235 21.50 -6.69 22.76
C ASP A 235 22.46 -7.79 23.20
N ASN A 236 22.24 -9.06 22.82
CA ASN A 236 23.20 -10.13 23.10
C ASN A 236 24.45 -9.98 22.23
N GLN A 237 24.29 -9.46 21.01
CA GLN A 237 25.38 -9.16 20.07
C GLN A 237 25.88 -7.70 20.19
N GLN A 238 25.23 -6.86 21.00
CA GLN A 238 25.50 -5.44 21.17
C GLN A 238 25.62 -4.70 19.82
N CYS A 239 24.61 -4.85 18.95
CA CYS A 239 24.62 -4.30 17.59
C CYS A 239 23.27 -3.80 17.08
N LEU A 240 23.30 -2.78 16.23
CA LEU A 240 22.19 -2.35 15.37
C LEU A 240 22.29 -3.08 14.01
N ILE A 241 21.14 -3.36 13.37
CA ILE A 241 21.02 -4.12 12.12
C ILE A 241 20.64 -3.16 10.99
N PHE A 242 21.39 -3.15 9.89
CA PHE A 242 21.18 -2.24 8.75
C PHE A 242 20.93 -2.97 7.44
N LYS A 243 19.92 -2.54 6.66
CA LYS A 243 19.79 -2.84 5.22
C LYS A 243 20.72 -1.91 4.45
N ASN A 244 21.60 -2.49 3.63
CA ASN A 244 22.51 -1.73 2.78
C ASN A 244 22.02 -1.70 1.30
N SER A 245 22.61 -0.82 0.50
CA SER A 245 22.29 -0.55 -0.91
C SER A 245 23.37 -1.05 -1.89
N TRP A 246 24.24 -1.97 -1.45
CA TRP A 246 25.38 -2.50 -2.22
C TRP A 246 25.21 -3.94 -2.70
N GLY A 247 23.96 -4.44 -2.73
CA GLY A 247 23.62 -5.79 -3.16
C GLY A 247 23.85 -6.87 -2.12
N THR A 248 23.31 -8.06 -2.40
CA THR A 248 23.29 -9.22 -1.48
C THR A 248 24.65 -9.86 -1.22
N GLN A 249 25.71 -9.43 -1.91
CA GLN A 249 27.10 -9.88 -1.71
C GLN A 249 27.87 -9.00 -0.71
N HIS A 250 27.19 -8.09 -0.02
CA HIS A 250 27.75 -7.25 1.05
C HIS A 250 27.18 -7.67 2.40
N GLY A 251 28.05 -7.96 3.37
CA GLY A 251 27.62 -8.42 4.70
C GLY A 251 26.81 -9.73 4.63
N ASP A 252 25.88 -9.88 5.56
CA ASP A 252 24.92 -10.98 5.56
C ASP A 252 23.80 -10.66 4.57
N SER A 253 23.89 -11.22 3.37
CA SER A 253 22.82 -11.17 2.36
C SER A 253 22.39 -9.74 1.97
N GLY A 254 23.27 -8.74 2.13
CA GLY A 254 22.99 -7.32 1.90
C GLY A 254 22.69 -6.51 3.17
N PHE A 255 22.77 -7.14 4.34
CA PHE A 255 22.61 -6.52 5.65
C PHE A 255 23.93 -6.49 6.42
N VAL A 256 24.09 -5.49 7.30
CA VAL A 256 25.28 -5.35 8.14
C VAL A 256 24.85 -5.11 9.59
N LYS A 257 25.42 -5.87 10.52
CA LYS A 257 25.32 -5.59 11.96
C LYS A 257 26.46 -4.67 12.36
N ILE A 258 26.17 -3.52 12.96
CA ILE A 258 27.18 -2.54 13.41
C ILE A 258 27.14 -2.48 14.94
N SER A 259 28.30 -2.64 15.58
CA SER A 259 28.38 -2.65 17.05
C SER A 259 27.90 -1.33 17.67
N TYR A 260 27.17 -1.40 18.78
CA TYR A 260 26.79 -0.25 19.63
C TYR A 260 27.99 0.60 20.04
N ARG A 261 29.19 0.01 20.12
CA ARG A 261 30.42 0.76 20.39
C ARG A 261 30.63 1.90 19.40
N CYS A 262 30.18 1.78 18.15
CA CYS A 262 30.30 2.83 17.14
C CYS A 262 29.35 4.03 17.40
N PHE A 263 28.40 3.88 18.33
CA PHE A 263 27.40 4.90 18.71
C PHE A 263 27.66 5.47 20.12
N ASP A 264 28.69 4.98 20.81
CA ASP A 264 29.13 5.50 22.10
C ASP A 264 29.71 6.92 21.96
N LEU A 265 29.53 7.75 22.99
CA LEU A 265 30.14 9.08 23.06
C LEU A 265 31.66 8.99 23.18
N ASP A 266 32.17 7.94 23.84
CA ASP A 266 33.60 7.70 24.05
C ASP A 266 34.28 7.04 22.83
N PHE A 267 33.51 6.64 21.80
CA PHE A 267 34.10 6.16 20.55
C PHE A 267 34.82 7.30 19.81
N PRO A 268 35.92 7.03 19.07
CA PRO A 268 36.58 8.03 18.21
C PRO A 268 35.68 8.61 17.11
N LYS A 269 34.80 9.55 17.45
CA LYS A 269 33.82 10.16 16.54
C LYS A 269 34.48 10.75 15.29
N HIS A 270 35.59 11.46 15.43
CA HIS A 270 36.37 12.00 14.31
C HIS A 270 36.78 10.97 13.23
N ILE A 271 36.75 9.67 13.54
CA ILE A 271 36.94 8.56 12.59
C ILE A 271 35.58 8.16 11.97
N TRP A 272 34.60 7.79 12.79
CA TRP A 272 33.35 7.13 12.36
C TRP A 272 32.10 8.03 12.20
N LEU A 273 32.00 9.12 12.96
CA LEU A 273 30.89 10.07 12.96
C LEU A 273 31.43 11.49 13.12
N TYR A 274 31.54 12.25 12.04
CA TYR A 274 32.01 13.64 12.12
C TYR A 274 30.99 14.47 12.92
N PRO A 275 31.23 14.78 14.20
CA PRO A 275 30.14 15.07 15.14
C PRO A 275 29.68 16.53 15.08
N ASP A 276 30.44 17.38 14.39
CA ASP A 276 30.17 18.80 14.24
C ASP A 276 29.33 19.14 13.00
N THR A 277 28.86 18.14 12.22
CA THR A 277 28.18 18.39 10.92
C THR A 277 26.71 18.00 10.82
N TYR A 278 26.14 17.19 11.73
CA TYR A 278 24.72 16.83 11.70
C TYR A 278 24.23 16.13 12.96
N ASP A 279 22.92 16.26 13.21
CA ASP A 279 22.18 15.44 14.15
C ASP A 279 21.69 14.13 13.48
N THR A 280 21.39 13.10 14.27
CA THR A 280 20.62 11.94 13.78
C THR A 280 19.16 12.13 14.07
N TYR A 281 18.35 12.11 13.03
CA TYR A 281 16.91 12.30 13.16
C TYR A 281 16.16 10.98 13.03
N ILE A 282 15.16 10.80 13.89
CA ILE A 282 14.06 9.86 13.73
C ILE A 282 13.04 10.55 12.85
N PHE A 283 12.41 9.76 11.98
CA PHE A 283 11.23 10.16 11.24
C PHE A 283 10.06 9.24 11.63
N PRO A 284 9.40 9.49 12.79
CA PRO A 284 8.21 8.75 13.16
C PRO A 284 7.08 9.18 12.23
N VAL A 285 6.51 8.22 11.52
CA VAL A 285 5.39 8.44 10.61
C VAL A 285 4.14 8.65 11.45
N GLN A 286 3.64 9.88 11.49
CA GLN A 286 2.38 10.16 12.18
C GLN A 286 1.18 9.63 11.38
N LYS A 287 1.29 9.69 10.05
CA LYS A 287 0.16 9.49 9.16
C LYS A 287 0.66 9.13 7.76
N ILE A 288 -0.05 8.21 7.12
CA ILE A 288 0.10 7.88 5.72
C ILE A 288 -1.12 8.43 4.98
N GLU A 289 -0.91 9.15 3.88
CA GLU A 289 -1.99 9.47 2.96
C GLU A 289 -1.93 8.52 1.76
N ALA A 290 -2.94 7.66 1.64
CA ALA A 290 -3.12 6.78 0.51
C ALA A 290 -4.02 7.43 -0.54
N LYS A 291 -3.60 7.38 -1.80
CA LYS A 291 -4.34 7.91 -2.93
C LYS A 291 -5.52 7.00 -3.28
N LEU A 292 -6.66 7.64 -3.53
CA LEU A 292 -7.91 6.99 -3.87
C LEU A 292 -8.40 7.53 -5.21
N VAL A 293 -8.34 6.71 -6.26
CA VAL A 293 -8.80 7.09 -7.61
C VAL A 293 -10.15 6.44 -7.90
N LYS A 294 -11.20 7.26 -7.93
CA LYS A 294 -12.52 6.82 -8.38
C LYS A 294 -12.68 7.10 -9.87
N ASN A 295 -12.73 6.05 -10.67
CA ASN A 295 -13.07 6.13 -12.09
C ASN A 295 -14.56 5.84 -12.29
N TRP A 296 -15.17 6.56 -13.23
CA TRP A 296 -16.48 6.24 -13.79
C TRP A 296 -16.26 5.89 -15.26
N ASP A 297 -16.48 4.63 -15.59
CA ASP A 297 -16.23 4.08 -16.91
C ASP A 297 -17.55 3.73 -17.61
N TYR A 298 -17.59 3.94 -18.93
CA TYR A 298 -18.69 3.53 -19.81
C TYR A 298 -18.08 2.94 -21.08
N GLU A 299 -18.42 1.70 -21.44
CA GLU A 299 -17.85 0.96 -22.58
C GLU A 299 -16.30 1.01 -22.60
N ASP A 300 -15.68 0.71 -21.45
CA ASP A 300 -14.22 0.73 -21.23
C ASP A 300 -13.54 2.10 -21.43
N ILE A 301 -14.32 3.20 -21.48
CA ILE A 301 -13.82 4.57 -21.54
C ILE A 301 -14.11 5.28 -20.21
N THR A 302 -13.05 5.76 -19.54
CA THR A 302 -13.17 6.60 -18.34
C THR A 302 -13.75 7.97 -18.70
N VAL A 303 -15.03 8.17 -18.40
CA VAL A 303 -15.75 9.42 -18.67
C VAL A 303 -15.55 10.47 -17.57
N LYS A 304 -15.12 10.03 -16.37
CA LYS A 304 -14.69 10.90 -15.26
C LYS A 304 -13.70 10.14 -14.38
N SER A 305 -12.71 10.85 -13.85
CA SER A 305 -11.88 10.38 -12.73
C SER A 305 -11.89 11.44 -11.62
N GLU A 306 -11.90 11.01 -10.36
CA GLU A 306 -11.83 11.87 -9.18
C GLU A 306 -10.85 11.27 -8.17
N THR A 307 -9.84 12.04 -7.82
CA THR A 307 -8.81 11.64 -6.85
C THR A 307 -9.10 12.26 -5.50
N THR A 308 -9.11 11.44 -4.45
CA THR A 308 -9.08 11.86 -3.05
C THR A 308 -7.84 11.27 -2.39
N TYR A 309 -7.34 11.87 -1.31
CA TYR A 309 -6.32 11.24 -0.46
C TYR A 309 -6.98 10.87 0.87
N LEU A 310 -6.88 9.60 1.26
CA LEU A 310 -7.39 9.10 2.53
C LEU A 310 -6.28 9.08 3.56
N SER A 311 -6.58 9.63 4.73
CA SER A 311 -5.70 9.64 5.88
C SER A 311 -5.75 8.28 6.60
N ILE A 312 -4.59 7.65 6.76
CA ILE A 312 -4.35 6.48 7.62
C ILE A 312 -3.50 6.98 8.79
N SER A 313 -4.08 6.99 9.99
CA SER A 313 -3.41 7.37 11.23
C SER A 313 -2.54 6.22 11.72
N ALA A 314 -1.31 6.50 12.16
CA ALA A 314 -0.42 5.47 12.70
C ALA A 314 -0.88 4.92 14.07
N GLU A 315 -1.77 5.63 14.78
CA GLU A 315 -2.28 5.24 16.10
C GLU A 315 -3.71 4.67 16.06
N ASP A 316 -4.44 4.85 14.95
CA ASP A 316 -5.79 4.30 14.77
C ASP A 316 -5.80 3.18 13.74
N THR A 317 -6.25 1.99 14.14
CA THR A 317 -6.88 1.06 13.18
C THR A 317 -8.17 1.73 12.69
N ILE A 318 -8.08 2.50 11.60
CA ILE A 318 -9.19 3.31 11.11
C ILE A 318 -10.32 2.40 10.62
N GLU A 319 -11.35 2.33 11.44
CA GLU A 319 -12.68 1.91 11.02
C GLU A 319 -13.20 2.90 9.97
N ILE A 320 -13.11 2.54 8.68
CA ILE A 320 -13.76 3.32 7.61
C ILE A 320 -15.26 3.08 7.69
N ILE A 321 -15.93 3.84 8.57
CA ILE A 321 -17.39 3.88 8.67
C ILE A 321 -17.95 4.63 7.46
N SER A 322 -18.11 3.94 6.34
CA SER A 322 -19.04 4.36 5.30
C SER A 322 -20.45 3.89 5.69
N PRO A 323 -21.46 4.78 5.81
CA PRO A 323 -22.81 4.34 6.07
C PRO A 323 -23.32 3.55 4.84
N LYS A 324 -23.88 2.36 5.08
CA LYS A 324 -24.44 1.48 4.04
C LYS A 324 -25.44 2.19 3.11
N PHE A 325 -26.03 3.29 3.58
CA PHE A 325 -26.88 4.17 2.81
C PHE A 325 -26.49 5.63 3.02
N PHE A 326 -26.53 6.44 1.96
CA PHE A 326 -26.39 7.90 2.05
C PHE A 326 -27.43 8.59 1.15
N GLN A 327 -27.71 9.87 1.44
CA GLN A 327 -28.73 10.64 0.73
C GLN A 327 -28.12 11.85 0.01
N GLN A 328 -28.45 12.04 -1.27
CA GLN A 328 -28.06 13.22 -2.05
C GLN A 328 -29.23 13.66 -2.92
N ASN A 329 -29.49 14.97 -3.02
CA ASN A 329 -30.59 15.54 -3.82
C ASN A 329 -31.99 14.95 -3.56
N SER A 330 -32.25 14.47 -2.33
CA SER A 330 -33.47 13.77 -1.87
C SER A 330 -33.58 12.27 -2.23
N GLU A 331 -32.66 11.73 -3.01
CA GLU A 331 -32.59 10.30 -3.34
C GLU A 331 -31.68 9.53 -2.37
N TRP A 332 -31.97 8.24 -2.16
CA TRP A 332 -31.24 7.34 -1.28
C TRP A 332 -30.41 6.34 -2.09
N TYR A 333 -29.12 6.25 -1.75
CA TYR A 333 -28.15 5.36 -2.37
C TYR A 333 -27.76 4.26 -1.39
N MET A 334 -27.56 3.03 -1.88
CA MET A 334 -27.07 1.88 -1.10
C MET A 334 -25.71 1.42 -1.64
N VAL A 335 -24.79 1.04 -0.75
CA VAL A 335 -23.54 0.39 -1.13
C VAL A 335 -23.77 -1.12 -1.26
N GLU A 336 -23.78 -1.64 -2.49
CA GLU A 336 -24.14 -3.05 -2.76
C GLU A 336 -22.96 -4.04 -2.59
N SER A 337 -21.75 -3.68 -3.03
CA SER A 337 -20.55 -4.53 -2.87
C SER A 337 -19.24 -3.72 -2.92
N TRP A 338 -18.16 -4.38 -2.50
CA TRP A 338 -16.77 -3.94 -2.64
C TRP A 338 -16.05 -4.98 -3.50
N SER A 339 -15.17 -4.56 -4.42
CA SER A 339 -14.51 -5.47 -5.38
C SER A 339 -13.01 -5.21 -5.50
N TRP A 340 -12.24 -6.27 -5.78
CA TRP A 340 -10.78 -6.31 -5.73
C TRP A 340 -10.15 -6.95 -6.99
N MET A 341 -8.93 -6.54 -7.31
CA MET A 341 -7.91 -7.24 -8.12
C MET A 341 -6.54 -6.89 -7.49
N LYS A 342 -5.49 -7.72 -7.44
CA LYS A 342 -5.23 -9.12 -7.87
C LYS A 342 -3.78 -9.46 -7.41
N ASP A 343 -3.37 -10.67 -7.01
CA ASP A 343 -4.02 -11.98 -6.75
C ASP A 343 -3.99 -12.31 -5.23
N LEU A 344 -4.45 -13.50 -4.82
CA LEU A 344 -4.12 -14.11 -3.52
C LEU A 344 -4.00 -15.64 -3.66
N ILE A 345 -3.02 -16.26 -3.00
CA ILE A 345 -2.90 -17.72 -2.86
C ILE A 345 -3.35 -18.13 -1.45
N ASP A 346 -4.38 -18.96 -1.43
CA ASP A 346 -4.94 -19.71 -0.30
C ASP A 346 -5.75 -18.91 0.75
N THR A 347 -6.76 -19.60 1.31
CA THR A 347 -7.82 -19.02 2.16
C THR A 347 -8.25 -20.00 3.23
N THR A 348 -8.30 -19.56 4.48
CA THR A 348 -9.00 -20.27 5.57
C THR A 348 -9.99 -19.36 6.26
N LEU A 349 -11.28 -19.65 6.04
CA LEU A 349 -12.41 -18.98 6.68
C LEU A 349 -12.68 -19.58 8.06
N PHE A 350 -12.96 -18.74 9.06
CA PHE A 350 -13.61 -19.13 10.30
C PHE A 350 -14.97 -18.43 10.40
N GLU A 351 -16.06 -19.20 10.49
CA GLU A 351 -17.40 -18.66 10.75
C GLU A 351 -17.69 -18.57 12.25
N ASN A 352 -18.34 -17.48 12.70
CA ASN A 352 -19.26 -17.58 13.83
C ASN A 352 -20.35 -16.48 13.87
N GLY A 353 -21.61 -16.88 13.68
CA GLY A 353 -22.69 -16.57 14.63
C GLY A 353 -23.34 -15.18 14.65
N ASN A 354 -24.47 -15.06 13.95
CA ASN A 354 -25.61 -14.17 14.28
C ASN A 354 -25.41 -12.65 14.19
N GLY A 355 -24.47 -12.20 13.39
CA GLY A 355 -24.35 -10.83 12.92
C GLY A 355 -23.03 -10.70 12.19
N ASN A 356 -23.06 -10.39 10.89
CA ASN A 356 -21.85 -10.37 10.07
C ASN A 356 -21.08 -9.05 10.31
N THR A 357 -20.54 -8.90 11.53
CA THR A 357 -19.36 -8.09 11.76
C THR A 357 -18.23 -8.75 10.99
N LEU A 358 -17.90 -8.20 9.82
CA LEU A 358 -16.75 -8.64 9.05
C LEU A 358 -15.50 -8.02 9.69
N SER A 359 -15.03 -8.61 10.79
CA SER A 359 -13.69 -8.33 11.32
C SER A 359 -12.66 -8.89 10.36
N VAL A 360 -12.32 -8.13 9.32
CA VAL A 360 -11.13 -8.42 8.53
C VAL A 360 -9.97 -7.73 9.22
N VAL A 361 -9.08 -8.53 9.80
CA VAL A 361 -7.69 -8.08 9.97
C VAL A 361 -7.12 -8.08 8.56
N PHE A 362 -7.16 -6.91 7.93
CA PHE A 362 -6.44 -6.70 6.71
C PHE A 362 -4.99 -6.44 7.04
N ASP A 363 -4.17 -7.02 6.19
CA ASP A 363 -3.01 -6.33 5.73
C ASP A 363 -3.48 -5.22 4.74
N ALA A 364 -3.44 -3.94 5.16
CA ALA A 364 -3.03 -2.79 4.32
C ALA A 364 -3.80 -2.42 3.03
N PRO A 365 -3.31 -1.40 2.26
CA PRO A 365 -4.10 -0.80 1.21
C PRO A 365 -3.71 -1.37 -0.15
N MET A 366 -4.74 -1.77 -0.87
CA MET A 366 -4.74 -1.78 -2.32
C MET A 366 -5.18 -0.40 -2.85
N GLU A 367 -5.02 -0.17 -4.15
CA GLU A 367 -5.91 0.77 -4.85
C GLU A 367 -7.38 0.37 -4.64
N ILE A 368 -8.25 1.36 -4.38
CA ILE A 368 -9.70 1.16 -4.28
C ILE A 368 -10.38 1.94 -5.41
N THR A 369 -10.68 1.24 -6.51
CA THR A 369 -11.47 1.77 -7.62
C THR A 369 -12.95 1.44 -7.39
N PHE A 370 -13.78 2.45 -7.12
CA PHE A 370 -15.21 2.24 -6.84
C PHE A 370 -16.06 2.10 -8.10
N PHE A 371 -16.42 0.87 -8.45
CA PHE A 371 -17.53 0.62 -9.36
C PHE A 371 -18.85 0.67 -8.60
N CYS A 372 -19.72 1.62 -8.97
CA CYS A 372 -21.12 1.59 -8.55
C CYS A 372 -21.91 0.78 -9.59
N SER A 373 -21.96 -0.54 -9.44
CA SER A 373 -22.83 -1.41 -10.23
C SER A 373 -23.88 -2.03 -9.31
N GLY A 374 -25.15 -1.70 -9.56
CA GLY A 374 -26.24 -2.15 -8.68
C GLY A 374 -27.29 -1.07 -8.45
N THR A 375 -28.09 -0.77 -9.47
CA THR A 375 -29.47 -0.40 -9.19
C THR A 375 -30.16 -1.60 -8.55
N THR A 376 -31.06 -1.37 -7.58
CA THR A 376 -32.17 -2.33 -7.42
C THR A 376 -32.79 -2.46 -8.80
N ALA A 377 -32.82 -3.67 -9.34
CA ALA A 377 -33.13 -3.89 -10.75
C ALA A 377 -34.65 -3.77 -10.99
N VAL A 378 -35.09 -2.52 -10.82
CA VAL A 378 -36.42 -1.99 -10.99
C VAL A 378 -36.59 -1.76 -12.48
N ALA A 379 -37.60 -2.40 -13.07
CA ALA A 379 -38.06 -1.97 -14.38
C ALA A 379 -38.53 -0.51 -14.27
N THR A 380 -37.89 0.39 -15.01
CA THR A 380 -38.25 1.81 -15.11
C THR A 380 -39.08 2.12 -16.35
N GLU A 381 -39.08 1.20 -17.32
CA GLU A 381 -39.75 1.33 -18.62
C GLU A 381 -40.97 0.39 -18.69
N PRO A 382 -42.04 0.77 -19.43
CA PRO A 382 -43.30 0.00 -19.50
C PRO A 382 -43.13 -1.49 -19.79
N LEU A 383 -44.02 -2.29 -19.19
CA LEU A 383 -44.03 -3.75 -19.25
C LEU A 383 -43.93 -4.28 -20.69
N SER A 384 -42.79 -4.89 -20.98
CA SER A 384 -42.46 -5.57 -22.24
C SER A 384 -41.56 -6.77 -21.94
N ASN A 385 -41.26 -7.61 -22.95
CA ASN A 385 -40.33 -8.74 -22.75
C ASN A 385 -38.92 -8.29 -22.34
N ASP A 386 -38.47 -7.15 -22.87
CA ASP A 386 -37.11 -6.64 -22.67
C ASP A 386 -36.97 -5.85 -21.36
N ASN A 387 -38.09 -5.43 -20.77
CA ASN A 387 -38.15 -4.58 -19.58
C ASN A 387 -38.54 -5.32 -18.27
N ILE A 388 -38.73 -6.64 -18.29
CA ILE A 388 -38.93 -7.41 -17.04
C ILE A 388 -37.58 -7.91 -16.53
N VAL A 389 -37.18 -7.44 -15.36
CA VAL A 389 -35.95 -7.91 -14.71
C VAL A 389 -36.26 -8.99 -13.70
N ALA A 390 -35.57 -10.12 -13.79
CA ALA A 390 -35.64 -11.17 -12.79
C ALA A 390 -34.25 -11.35 -12.15
N TYR A 391 -34.12 -11.18 -10.85
CA TYR A 391 -32.84 -11.21 -10.13
C TYR A 391 -32.97 -11.81 -8.72
N PRO A 392 -32.00 -12.63 -8.24
CA PRO A 392 -30.89 -13.23 -9.01
C PRO A 392 -31.42 -14.20 -10.07
N ASN A 393 -30.76 -14.24 -11.23
CA ASN A 393 -31.11 -15.14 -12.32
C ASN A 393 -29.84 -15.52 -13.09
N PRO A 394 -29.37 -16.79 -13.02
CA PRO A 394 -29.98 -17.92 -12.33
C PRO A 394 -30.08 -17.76 -10.81
N PHE A 395 -31.07 -18.41 -10.20
CA PHE A 395 -31.20 -18.53 -8.74
C PHE A 395 -31.03 -19.98 -8.28
N THR A 396 -30.63 -20.17 -7.03
CA THR A 396 -30.42 -21.48 -6.41
C THR A 396 -31.67 -21.90 -5.64
N ILE A 397 -32.29 -22.99 -6.08
CA ILE A 397 -33.47 -23.61 -5.45
C ILE A 397 -33.16 -23.94 -3.99
N ASN A 398 -34.10 -23.66 -3.08
CA ASN A 398 -33.98 -23.87 -1.62
C ASN A 398 -32.91 -23.01 -0.90
N ALA A 399 -32.13 -22.19 -1.61
CA ALA A 399 -31.12 -21.30 -1.00
C ALA A 399 -31.37 -19.80 -1.30
N GLN A 400 -32.03 -19.48 -2.41
CA GLN A 400 -32.27 -18.12 -2.86
C GLN A 400 -33.73 -17.95 -3.30
N LYS A 401 -34.27 -16.74 -3.15
CA LYS A 401 -35.49 -16.29 -3.82
C LYS A 401 -35.12 -15.40 -4.98
N ILE A 402 -35.96 -15.39 -6.02
CA ILE A 402 -35.84 -14.50 -7.18
C ILE A 402 -36.92 -13.43 -7.13
N THR A 403 -36.53 -12.17 -7.28
CA THR A 403 -37.42 -11.02 -7.45
C THR A 403 -37.65 -10.78 -8.93
N ILE A 404 -38.91 -10.67 -9.33
CA ILE A 404 -39.37 -10.35 -10.68
C ILE A 404 -39.90 -8.91 -10.63
N SER A 405 -39.23 -7.98 -11.30
CA SER A 405 -39.59 -6.57 -11.38
C SER A 405 -40.13 -6.22 -12.77
N PHE A 406 -41.21 -5.44 -12.80
CA PHE A 406 -41.79 -4.87 -14.02
C PHE A 406 -42.45 -3.52 -13.71
N TYR A 407 -42.66 -2.69 -14.73
CA TYR A 407 -43.32 -1.39 -14.61
C TYR A 407 -44.69 -1.42 -15.29
N LEU A 408 -45.74 -1.06 -14.57
CA LEU A 408 -47.06 -0.81 -15.15
C LEU A 408 -47.14 0.65 -15.61
N SER A 409 -47.42 0.88 -16.88
CA SER A 409 -47.69 2.23 -17.41
C SER A 409 -49.10 2.73 -17.11
N GLU A 410 -50.02 1.85 -16.74
CA GLU A 410 -51.36 2.19 -16.23
C GLU A 410 -51.74 1.31 -15.02
N SER A 411 -52.52 1.84 -14.08
CA SER A 411 -53.08 1.04 -12.98
C SER A 411 -54.02 -0.04 -13.52
N GLY A 412 -53.94 -1.26 -13.01
CA GLY A 412 -54.72 -2.38 -13.52
C GLY A 412 -54.61 -3.66 -12.70
N ILE A 413 -55.38 -4.67 -13.08
CA ILE A 413 -55.36 -5.99 -12.48
C ILE A 413 -54.28 -6.83 -13.14
N VAL A 414 -53.34 -7.33 -12.35
CA VAL A 414 -52.17 -8.08 -12.81
C VAL A 414 -52.29 -9.57 -12.53
N ASN A 415 -51.70 -10.37 -13.41
CA ASN A 415 -51.44 -11.79 -13.21
C ASN A 415 -49.96 -12.08 -13.50
N VAL A 416 -49.31 -12.85 -12.62
CA VAL A 416 -47.92 -13.29 -12.81
C VAL A 416 -47.88 -14.81 -12.67
N LYS A 417 -47.45 -15.50 -13.72
CA LYS A 417 -47.46 -16.97 -13.81
C LYS A 417 -46.10 -17.49 -14.24
N ILE A 418 -45.69 -18.63 -13.71
CA ILE A 418 -44.46 -19.34 -14.03
C ILE A 418 -44.80 -20.58 -14.85
N PHE A 419 -44.08 -20.82 -15.94
CA PHE A 419 -44.21 -21.97 -16.81
C PHE A 419 -42.87 -22.69 -16.98
N ASP A 420 -42.89 -23.99 -17.27
CA ASP A 420 -41.69 -24.74 -17.67
C ASP A 420 -41.39 -24.62 -19.18
N VAL A 421 -40.32 -25.26 -19.66
CA VAL A 421 -39.98 -25.32 -21.10
C VAL A 421 -40.99 -26.05 -21.98
N GLY A 422 -41.92 -26.82 -21.38
CA GLY A 422 -43.04 -27.46 -22.07
C GLY A 422 -44.30 -26.59 -22.12
N TYR A 423 -44.24 -25.36 -21.59
CA TYR A 423 -45.39 -24.47 -21.36
C TYR A 423 -46.44 -25.01 -20.37
N ASN A 424 -46.06 -25.94 -19.48
CA ASN A 424 -46.92 -26.34 -18.38
C ASN A 424 -46.89 -25.26 -17.29
N LEU A 425 -48.04 -24.96 -16.67
CA LEU A 425 -48.11 -24.02 -15.55
C LEU A 425 -47.43 -24.64 -14.31
N VAL A 426 -46.46 -23.92 -13.76
CA VAL A 426 -45.65 -24.33 -12.61
C VAL A 426 -46.10 -23.62 -11.34
N ASN A 427 -46.36 -22.32 -11.40
CA ASN A 427 -46.94 -21.55 -10.29
C ASN A 427 -47.69 -20.30 -10.79
N SER A 428 -48.56 -19.74 -9.95
CA SER A 428 -49.23 -18.45 -10.16
C SER A 428 -48.92 -17.56 -8.95
N LEU A 429 -48.03 -16.59 -9.14
CA LEU A 429 -47.52 -15.74 -8.05
C LEU A 429 -48.47 -14.59 -7.72
N ILE A 430 -49.22 -14.11 -8.72
CA ILE A 430 -50.30 -13.13 -8.58
C ILE A 430 -51.49 -13.61 -9.40
N ILE A 431 -52.69 -13.58 -8.80
CA ILE A 431 -53.94 -14.00 -9.43
C ILE A 431 -54.98 -12.89 -9.27
N GLY A 432 -55.08 -12.00 -10.26
CA GLY A 432 -56.14 -11.01 -10.34
C GLY A 432 -56.08 -9.92 -9.26
N GLU A 433 -54.88 -9.50 -8.85
CA GLU A 433 -54.69 -8.43 -7.86
C GLU A 433 -54.53 -7.06 -8.54
N GLU A 434 -55.06 -6.00 -7.93
CA GLU A 434 -55.03 -4.64 -8.46
C GLU A 434 -53.75 -3.90 -8.02
N TYR A 435 -53.02 -3.35 -8.99
CA TYR A 435 -51.81 -2.56 -8.79
C TYR A 435 -51.95 -1.17 -9.40
N ASN A 436 -51.29 -0.19 -8.77
CA ASN A 436 -51.17 1.16 -9.33
C ASN A 436 -50.04 1.24 -10.36
N ILE A 437 -50.12 2.24 -11.24
CA ILE A 437 -49.01 2.68 -12.10
C ILE A 437 -47.68 2.78 -11.32
N GLY A 438 -46.59 2.26 -11.90
CA GLY A 438 -45.28 2.20 -11.26
C GLY A 438 -44.65 0.81 -11.28
N SER A 439 -43.52 0.67 -10.57
CA SER A 439 -42.82 -0.63 -10.46
C SER A 439 -43.52 -1.57 -9.48
N VAL A 440 -43.65 -2.82 -9.91
CA VAL A 440 -44.15 -3.95 -9.12
C VAL A 440 -43.02 -4.98 -9.00
N ASN A 441 -42.80 -5.48 -7.79
CA ASN A 441 -41.77 -6.47 -7.48
C ASN A 441 -42.40 -7.71 -6.85
N VAL A 442 -42.16 -8.88 -7.42
CA VAL A 442 -42.82 -10.15 -7.08
C VAL A 442 -41.78 -11.21 -6.76
N LEU A 443 -41.88 -11.83 -5.59
CA LEU A 443 -40.93 -12.84 -5.14
C LEU A 443 -41.40 -14.26 -5.52
N TRP A 444 -40.48 -15.06 -6.01
CA TRP A 444 -40.63 -16.52 -6.13
C TRP A 444 -39.49 -17.21 -5.40
N ASP A 445 -39.78 -18.32 -4.74
CA ASP A 445 -38.82 -19.13 -3.98
C ASP A 445 -38.44 -20.45 -4.70
N GLY A 446 -38.87 -20.61 -5.95
CA GLY A 446 -38.61 -21.79 -6.75
C GLY A 446 -39.54 -22.98 -6.46
N LYS A 447 -40.74 -22.74 -5.91
CA LYS A 447 -41.75 -23.78 -5.68
C LYS A 447 -42.87 -23.81 -6.71
N ASN A 448 -43.44 -24.99 -6.93
CA ASN A 448 -44.64 -25.20 -7.74
C ASN A 448 -45.94 -24.93 -6.93
N GLN A 449 -47.11 -25.13 -7.56
CA GLN A 449 -48.42 -24.97 -6.91
C GLN A 449 -48.70 -25.91 -5.72
N ASN A 450 -47.92 -26.99 -5.56
CA ASN A 450 -48.04 -27.95 -4.44
C ASN A 450 -47.07 -27.62 -3.28
N ASP A 451 -46.40 -26.46 -3.30
CA ASP A 451 -45.33 -26.06 -2.37
C ASP A 451 -44.04 -26.94 -2.45
N GLU A 452 -43.90 -27.73 -3.51
CA GLU A 452 -42.72 -28.54 -3.79
C GLU A 452 -41.71 -27.73 -4.63
N PHE A 453 -40.41 -27.87 -4.34
CA PHE A 453 -39.37 -27.23 -5.15
C PHE A 453 -39.36 -27.76 -6.58
N VAL A 454 -39.20 -26.87 -7.54
CA VAL A 454 -39.07 -27.23 -8.96
C VAL A 454 -37.73 -27.89 -9.23
N GLU A 455 -37.67 -28.71 -10.29
CA GLU A 455 -36.39 -29.28 -10.74
C GLU A 455 -35.45 -28.19 -11.32
N PRO A 456 -34.13 -28.40 -11.30
CA PRO A 456 -33.19 -27.50 -11.95
C PRO A 456 -33.46 -27.41 -13.46
N GLY A 457 -33.66 -26.20 -13.97
CA GLY A 457 -34.16 -26.03 -15.33
C GLY A 457 -34.41 -24.58 -15.73
N VAL A 458 -34.99 -24.43 -16.92
CA VAL A 458 -35.44 -23.13 -17.45
C VAL A 458 -36.95 -23.01 -17.23
N TYR A 459 -37.36 -21.84 -16.76
CA TYR A 459 -38.74 -21.45 -16.55
C TYR A 459 -39.01 -20.10 -17.22
N PHE A 460 -40.28 -19.80 -17.50
CA PHE A 460 -40.72 -18.55 -18.10
C PHE A 460 -41.74 -17.87 -17.19
N VAL A 461 -41.48 -16.62 -16.84
CA VAL A 461 -42.48 -15.75 -16.23
C VAL A 461 -43.32 -15.15 -17.34
N VAL A 462 -44.65 -15.23 -17.21
CA VAL A 462 -45.59 -14.50 -18.05
C VAL A 462 -46.37 -13.52 -17.16
N ILE A 463 -46.39 -12.26 -17.57
CA ILE A 463 -47.04 -11.16 -16.87
C ILE A 463 -48.11 -10.58 -17.80
N GLU A 464 -49.33 -10.44 -17.29
CA GLU A 464 -50.49 -9.92 -18.02
C GLU A 464 -51.24 -8.91 -17.15
N SER A 465 -51.53 -7.71 -17.68
CA SER A 465 -52.36 -6.68 -17.05
C SER A 465 -53.67 -6.49 -17.80
N THR A 466 -54.75 -6.11 -17.11
CA THR A 466 -56.01 -5.69 -17.74
C THR A 466 -55.91 -4.38 -18.53
N SER A 467 -54.83 -3.61 -18.40
CA SER A 467 -54.48 -2.51 -19.32
C SER A 467 -54.13 -3.01 -20.73
N GLY A 468 -53.88 -4.31 -20.90
CA GLY A 468 -53.41 -4.93 -22.15
C GLY A 468 -51.89 -5.04 -22.25
N GLU A 469 -51.16 -4.50 -21.26
CA GLU A 469 -49.72 -4.70 -21.11
C GLU A 469 -49.41 -6.18 -20.81
N LYS A 470 -48.34 -6.68 -21.43
CA LYS A 470 -47.87 -8.04 -21.22
C LYS A 470 -46.38 -8.15 -21.47
N GLY A 471 -45.73 -9.06 -20.77
CA GLY A 471 -44.33 -9.40 -21.03
C GLY A 471 -44.00 -10.81 -20.57
N ILE A 472 -42.95 -11.37 -21.17
CA ILE A 472 -42.43 -12.69 -20.85
C ILE A 472 -40.93 -12.57 -20.61
N THR A 473 -40.44 -13.09 -19.49
CA THR A 473 -39.00 -13.20 -19.21
C THR A 473 -38.60 -14.63 -18.85
N LYS A 474 -37.34 -14.97 -19.08
CA LYS A 474 -36.77 -16.30 -18.83
C LYS A 474 -36.03 -16.30 -17.50
N ILE A 475 -36.31 -17.29 -16.65
CA ILE A 475 -35.59 -17.52 -15.40
C ILE A 475 -34.97 -18.91 -15.37
N VAL A 476 -33.86 -19.07 -14.66
CA VAL A 476 -33.09 -20.31 -14.61
C VAL A 476 -32.91 -20.74 -13.17
N ALA A 477 -33.45 -21.90 -12.82
CA ALA A 477 -33.37 -22.48 -11.49
C ALA A 477 -32.21 -23.51 -11.44
N ARG A 478 -31.36 -23.42 -10.43
CA ARG A 478 -30.20 -24.32 -10.23
C ARG A 478 -30.32 -25.09 -8.91
N LYS A 479 -29.82 -26.32 -8.88
CA LYS A 479 -29.68 -27.07 -7.63
C LYS A 479 -28.53 -26.51 -6.80
N GLN A 480 -28.71 -26.50 -5.48
CA GLN A 480 -27.58 -26.48 -4.54
C GLN A 480 -26.87 -27.84 -4.62
N TRP A 481 -25.54 -27.82 -4.76
CA TRP A 481 -24.69 -29.01 -4.85
C TRP A 481 -24.09 -29.37 -3.49
#